data_AF-A0A0G1A869-F1
#
_entry.id   AF-A0A0G1A869-F1
#
_cell.length_a   1.000
_cell.length_b   1.000
_cell.length_c   1.000
_cell.angle_alpha   90.00
_cell.angle_beta   90.00
_cell.angle_gamma   90.00
#
_symmetry.space_group_name_H-M   'P 1'
#
loop_
_entity.id
_entity.type
_entity.pdbx_description
1 polymer ?
#
loop_
_entity_poly.entity_id
_entity_poly.type
_entity_poly.pdbx_seq_one_letter_code
_entity_poly.pdbx_strand_id
1 'polypeptide(L)'
;MVNDAKNAVLLGVRSDFFEPPPPLKSFVNRRRMLSFPAMSIEEADEIIAKVPGVVLVIVDGVTRNEDGTKLAFDVKKLERLIIKWPDLRFIFLVSQLGIMELPPTDRARIIHEPFNHKTLALMTRRLIGIPERTYYKTLVQFKRLSESVPKGLFGFSVNIEPAGLLLQTETMLQIGEAVGLSFIPPNGGRNVDVKGIVVRETESSEKGTKRFGIKLGGLSPALKEAISDFCLPKSQL
;
A
#
# COMPACT_ATOMS: atom_id res chain seq x y z
N MET A 1 20.54 -3.94 -4.86
CA MET A 1 19.50 -4.67 -5.62
C MET A 1 18.16 -4.20 -5.10
N VAL A 2 17.41 -3.46 -5.91
CA VAL A 2 16.05 -3.02 -5.57
C VAL A 2 15.15 -4.23 -5.76
N ASN A 3 14.47 -4.65 -4.69
CA ASN A 3 13.52 -5.75 -4.74
C ASN A 3 12.33 -5.27 -5.60
N ASP A 4 12.33 -5.67 -6.87
CA ASP A 4 11.29 -5.30 -7.82
C ASP A 4 9.93 -5.71 -7.26
N ALA A 5 9.02 -4.76 -7.30
CA ALA A 5 7.66 -4.89 -6.82
C ALA A 5 7.02 -6.22 -7.26
N LYS A 6 6.82 -7.15 -6.31
CA LYS A 6 6.05 -8.38 -6.52
C LYS A 6 4.72 -8.02 -7.18
N ASN A 7 4.41 -8.65 -8.31
CA ASN A 7 3.11 -8.51 -8.96
C ASN A 7 2.03 -8.94 -7.95
N ALA A 8 0.93 -8.18 -7.90
CA ALA A 8 -0.24 -8.53 -7.11
C ALA A 8 -1.41 -8.76 -8.08
N VAL A 9 -1.95 -9.98 -8.11
CA VAL A 9 -3.15 -10.31 -8.90
C VAL A 9 -4.35 -10.42 -7.98
N LEU A 10 -5.49 -9.88 -8.39
CA LEU A 10 -6.73 -9.84 -7.62
C LEU A 10 -7.76 -10.79 -8.25
N LEU A 11 -7.86 -12.01 -7.74
CA LEU A 11 -8.89 -12.95 -8.18
C LEU A 11 -10.17 -12.68 -7.37
N GLY A 12 -11.29 -12.42 -8.02
CA GLY A 12 -12.60 -12.35 -7.38
C GLY A 12 -13.33 -13.67 -7.59
N VAL A 13 -13.55 -14.44 -6.53
CA VAL A 13 -14.40 -15.64 -6.58
C VAL A 13 -15.74 -15.26 -5.97
N ARG A 14 -16.76 -15.07 -6.82
CA ARG A 14 -18.15 -14.84 -6.40
C ARG A 14 -18.94 -16.13 -6.52
N SER A 15 -19.64 -16.54 -5.46
CA SER A 15 -20.74 -17.50 -5.59
C SER A 15 -22.03 -16.71 -5.78
N ASP A 16 -22.41 -16.55 -7.04
CA ASP A 16 -23.78 -16.27 -7.51
C ASP A 16 -24.32 -14.83 -7.36
N PHE A 17 -24.81 -14.31 -8.50
CA PHE A 17 -25.67 -13.12 -8.72
C PHE A 17 -25.16 -11.67 -8.52
N PHE A 18 -25.62 -10.82 -9.45
CA PHE A 18 -25.51 -9.36 -9.63
C PHE A 18 -24.32 -8.78 -10.42
N GLU A 19 -24.63 -7.75 -11.20
CA GLU A 19 -23.82 -6.99 -12.16
C GLU A 19 -22.37 -6.73 -11.73
N PRO A 20 -21.43 -6.61 -12.69
CA PRO A 20 -20.02 -6.41 -12.39
C PRO A 20 -19.80 -5.15 -11.54
N PRO A 21 -18.97 -5.20 -10.47
CA PRO A 21 -18.65 -4.02 -9.70
C PRO A 21 -17.98 -2.98 -10.61
N PRO A 22 -18.19 -1.67 -10.37
CA PRO A 22 -17.53 -0.64 -11.14
C PRO A 22 -16.02 -0.82 -11.06
N PRO A 23 -15.28 -0.60 -12.16
CA PRO A 23 -13.84 -0.82 -12.19
C PRO A 23 -13.17 0.02 -11.09
N LEU A 24 -12.35 -0.63 -10.25
CA LEU A 24 -11.54 -0.01 -9.19
C LEU A 24 -10.43 0.86 -9.81
N LYS A 25 -10.80 1.95 -10.47
CA LYS A 25 -9.88 2.82 -11.24
C LYS A 25 -8.99 3.70 -10.36
N SER A 26 -9.27 3.85 -9.07
CA SER A 26 -8.69 4.96 -8.27
C SER A 26 -7.62 4.59 -7.25
N PHE A 27 -7.31 3.30 -7.01
CA PHE A 27 -6.51 2.95 -5.82
C PHE A 27 -5.07 2.47 -6.04
N VAL A 28 -4.67 2.03 -7.24
CA VAL A 28 -3.33 1.43 -7.41
C VAL A 28 -2.75 1.70 -8.81
N ASN A 29 -1.71 2.53 -8.87
CA ASN A 29 -0.97 2.86 -10.09
C ASN A 29 0.08 1.76 -10.40
N ARG A 30 -0.34 0.51 -10.65
CA ARG A 30 0.54 -0.61 -11.08
C ARG A 30 -0.06 -1.38 -12.26
N ARG A 31 0.81 -1.75 -13.19
CA ARG A 31 0.49 -2.15 -14.59
C ARG A 31 -0.22 -3.50 -14.80
N ARG A 32 -0.56 -4.30 -13.78
CA ARG A 32 -1.14 -5.65 -14.00
C ARG A 32 -2.04 -6.11 -12.85
N MET A 33 -3.18 -5.43 -12.65
CA MET A 33 -4.27 -6.00 -11.85
C MET A 33 -5.23 -6.68 -12.82
N LEU A 34 -5.31 -8.00 -12.76
CA LEU A 34 -6.32 -8.78 -13.48
C LEU A 34 -7.43 -9.09 -12.49
N SER A 35 -8.66 -8.73 -12.83
CA SER A 35 -9.87 -9.11 -12.10
C SER A 35 -10.55 -10.20 -12.90
N PHE A 36 -10.88 -11.30 -12.24
CA PHE A 36 -11.64 -12.38 -12.85
C PHE A 36 -13.02 -12.43 -12.18
N PRO A 37 -14.09 -12.68 -12.95
CA PRO A 37 -15.38 -13.04 -12.37
C PRO A 37 -15.31 -14.44 -11.73
N ALA A 38 -16.41 -14.86 -11.10
CA ALA A 38 -16.61 -16.20 -10.54
C ALA A 38 -15.92 -17.29 -11.38
N MET A 39 -15.09 -18.10 -10.72
CA MET A 39 -14.27 -19.10 -11.39
C MET A 39 -14.14 -20.36 -10.55
N SER A 40 -13.98 -21.49 -11.22
CA SER A 40 -13.69 -22.78 -10.61
C SER A 40 -12.28 -22.82 -9.99
N ILE A 41 -12.04 -23.79 -9.11
CA ILE A 41 -10.72 -23.98 -8.47
C ILE A 41 -9.67 -24.35 -9.52
N GLU A 42 -10.06 -25.12 -10.52
CA GLU A 42 -9.21 -25.55 -11.63
C GLU A 42 -8.76 -24.35 -12.47
N GLU A 43 -9.69 -23.44 -12.80
CA GLU A 43 -9.37 -22.18 -13.50
C GLU A 43 -8.46 -21.27 -12.66
N ALA A 44 -8.69 -21.19 -11.35
CA ALA A 44 -7.82 -20.44 -10.45
C ALA A 44 -6.40 -21.02 -10.42
N ASP A 45 -6.25 -22.35 -10.36
CA ASP A 45 -4.97 -23.04 -10.36
C ASP A 45 -4.17 -22.79 -11.65
N GLU A 46 -4.85 -22.81 -12.81
CA GLU A 46 -4.23 -22.49 -14.09
C GLU A 46 -3.71 -21.05 -14.16
N ILE A 47 -4.45 -20.09 -13.62
CA ILE A 47 -4.06 -18.69 -13.63
C ILE A 47 -2.91 -18.45 -12.66
N ILE A 48 -2.99 -19.01 -11.45
CA ILE A 48 -1.92 -18.91 -10.45
C ILE A 48 -0.62 -19.47 -11.02
N ALA A 49 -0.66 -20.62 -11.72
CA ALA A 49 0.51 -21.20 -12.37
C ALA A 49 1.13 -20.30 -13.46
N LYS A 50 0.34 -19.43 -14.08
CA LYS A 50 0.77 -18.53 -15.17
C LYS A 50 1.17 -17.13 -14.66
N VAL A 51 0.91 -16.80 -13.39
CA VAL A 51 1.19 -15.47 -12.83
C VAL A 51 2.29 -15.54 -11.76
N PRO A 52 3.47 -14.95 -12.02
CA PRO A 52 4.50 -14.84 -10.98
C PRO A 52 4.14 -13.73 -9.97
N GLY A 53 4.02 -14.05 -8.69
CA GLY A 53 3.87 -13.08 -7.60
C GLY A 53 2.84 -13.46 -6.53
N VAL A 54 2.41 -12.45 -5.76
CA VAL A 54 1.38 -12.64 -4.72
C VAL A 54 0.02 -12.60 -5.40
N VAL A 55 -0.82 -13.60 -5.13
CA VAL A 55 -2.19 -13.65 -5.64
C VAL A 55 -3.13 -13.44 -4.47
N LEU A 56 -3.95 -12.39 -4.54
CA LEU A 56 -5.00 -12.09 -3.59
C LEU A 56 -6.33 -12.60 -4.13
N VAL A 57 -6.96 -13.50 -3.40
CA VAL A 57 -8.29 -14.02 -3.72
C VAL A 57 -9.31 -13.37 -2.79
N ILE A 58 -10.26 -12.62 -3.35
CA ILE A 58 -11.44 -12.15 -2.62
C ILE A 58 -12.55 -13.16 -2.85
N VAL A 59 -12.98 -13.82 -1.78
CA VAL A 59 -14.12 -14.74 -1.80
C VAL A 59 -15.32 -13.98 -1.25
N ASP A 60 -16.29 -13.73 -2.14
CA ASP A 60 -17.56 -13.08 -1.83
C ASP A 60 -18.65 -14.16 -1.97
N GLY A 61 -19.07 -14.73 -0.83
CA GLY A 61 -19.83 -15.98 -0.89
C GLY A 61 -20.31 -16.53 0.43
N VAL A 62 -20.97 -15.73 1.26
CA VAL A 62 -21.88 -16.29 2.27
C VAL A 62 -23.29 -15.81 1.93
N THR A 63 -23.90 -16.48 0.96
CA THR A 63 -25.32 -16.32 0.65
C THR A 63 -26.15 -17.02 1.73
N ARG A 64 -27.32 -16.45 2.03
CA ARG A 64 -28.13 -16.68 3.24
C ARG A 64 -28.64 -18.10 3.50
N ASN A 65 -28.37 -19.10 2.64
CA ASN A 65 -29.18 -20.32 2.59
C ASN A 65 -28.43 -21.66 2.53
N GLU A 66 -27.12 -21.73 2.79
CA GLU A 66 -26.43 -23.02 2.85
C GLU A 66 -25.81 -23.24 4.22
N ASP A 67 -26.18 -24.34 4.88
CA ASP A 67 -25.63 -24.77 6.17
C ASP A 67 -24.11 -24.54 6.22
N GLY A 68 -23.62 -23.91 7.29
CA GLY A 68 -22.21 -23.53 7.46
C GLY A 68 -21.19 -24.68 7.30
N THR A 69 -21.66 -25.91 7.18
CA THR A 69 -20.91 -27.13 6.79
C THR A 69 -20.39 -27.11 5.35
N LYS A 70 -21.06 -26.46 4.38
CA LYS A 70 -20.53 -26.38 3.00
C LYS A 70 -19.29 -25.49 2.90
N LEU A 71 -19.25 -24.39 3.66
CA LEU A 71 -18.07 -23.51 3.71
C LEU A 71 -16.85 -24.24 4.30
N ALA A 72 -17.06 -25.10 5.31
CA ALA A 72 -16.01 -25.95 5.87
C ALA A 72 -15.43 -26.97 4.85
N PHE A 73 -16.24 -27.40 3.87
CA PHE A 73 -15.78 -28.26 2.77
C PHE A 73 -14.86 -27.50 1.80
N ASP A 74 -15.06 -26.20 1.63
CA ASP A 74 -14.17 -25.35 0.83
C ASP A 74 -12.92 -24.91 1.60
N VAL A 75 -12.97 -24.74 2.92
CA VAL A 75 -11.78 -24.43 3.74
C VAL A 75 -10.69 -25.50 3.58
N LYS A 76 -11.02 -26.79 3.57
CA LYS A 76 -10.03 -27.86 3.33
C LYS A 76 -9.40 -27.81 1.94
N LYS A 77 -10.16 -27.39 0.92
CA LYS A 77 -9.63 -27.21 -0.44
C LYS A 77 -8.74 -25.97 -0.50
N LEU A 78 -9.11 -24.90 0.21
CA LEU A 78 -8.31 -23.69 0.36
C LEU A 78 -7.00 -23.99 1.08
N GLU A 79 -7.00 -24.82 2.12
CA GLU A 79 -5.77 -25.29 2.78
C GLU A 79 -4.82 -25.98 1.79
N ARG A 80 -5.34 -26.84 0.90
CA ARG A 80 -4.52 -27.46 -0.15
C ARG A 80 -3.93 -26.42 -1.10
N LEU A 81 -4.70 -25.40 -1.48
CA LEU A 81 -4.20 -24.30 -2.30
C LEU A 81 -3.14 -23.47 -1.56
N ILE A 82 -3.31 -23.19 -0.27
CA ILE A 82 -2.35 -22.46 0.56
C ILE A 82 -1.02 -23.23 0.68
N ILE A 83 -1.10 -24.56 0.82
CA ILE A 83 0.06 -25.45 0.87
C ILE A 83 0.77 -25.49 -0.50
N LYS A 84 -0.02 -25.66 -1.57
CA LYS A 84 0.49 -25.73 -2.95
C LYS A 84 1.10 -24.40 -3.41
N TRP A 85 0.49 -23.28 -3.02
CA TRP A 85 0.83 -21.93 -3.47
C TRP A 85 1.14 -21.01 -2.29
N PRO A 86 2.40 -20.96 -1.82
CA PRO A 86 2.77 -20.22 -0.61
C PRO A 86 2.61 -18.69 -0.72
N ASP A 87 2.58 -18.16 -1.95
CA ASP A 87 2.35 -16.74 -2.24
C ASP A 87 0.86 -16.36 -2.34
N LEU A 88 -0.05 -17.32 -2.19
CA LEU A 88 -1.49 -17.08 -2.20
C LEU A 88 -1.95 -16.40 -0.91
N ARG A 89 -2.85 -15.43 -1.02
CA ARG A 89 -3.45 -14.66 0.07
C ARG A 89 -4.96 -14.57 -0.14
N PHE A 90 -5.72 -14.58 0.95
CA PHE A 90 -7.18 -14.64 0.90
C PHE A 90 -7.83 -13.53 1.72
N ILE A 91 -8.89 -12.93 1.18
CA ILE A 91 -9.86 -12.12 1.91
C ILE A 91 -11.23 -12.75 1.72
N PHE A 92 -11.88 -13.09 2.83
CA PHE A 92 -13.24 -13.59 2.85
C PHE A 92 -14.18 -12.45 3.23
N LEU A 93 -15.14 -12.12 2.38
CA LEU A 93 -16.22 -11.20 2.67
C LEU A 93 -17.44 -12.00 3.13
N VAL A 94 -17.93 -11.73 4.34
CA VAL A 94 -18.94 -12.55 5.00
C VAL A 94 -20.14 -11.70 5.43
N SER A 95 -21.34 -12.02 4.93
CA SER A 95 -22.56 -11.23 5.14
C SER A 95 -23.28 -11.47 6.48
N GLN A 96 -23.04 -12.61 7.14
CA GLN A 96 -23.68 -12.98 8.41
C GLN A 96 -22.68 -13.40 9.49
N LEU A 97 -23.04 -13.16 10.76
CA LEU A 97 -22.32 -13.59 11.97
C LEU A 97 -22.38 -15.11 12.20
N GLY A 98 -22.30 -15.92 11.14
CA GLY A 98 -21.89 -17.30 11.30
C GLY A 98 -20.44 -17.32 11.75
N ILE A 99 -20.13 -18.05 12.83
CA ILE A 99 -18.75 -18.21 13.31
C ILE A 99 -18.00 -19.05 12.27
N MET A 100 -17.49 -18.40 11.21
CA MET A 100 -16.46 -19.00 10.38
C MET A 100 -15.14 -18.80 11.12
N GLU A 101 -14.72 -19.82 11.86
CA GLU A 101 -13.35 -19.91 12.34
C GLU A 101 -12.48 -20.40 11.18
N LEU A 102 -11.78 -19.46 10.52
CA LEU A 102 -10.63 -19.86 9.72
C LEU A 102 -9.49 -20.22 10.67
N PRO A 103 -8.68 -21.23 10.34
CA PRO A 103 -7.44 -21.45 11.05
C PRO A 103 -6.63 -20.15 11.04
N PRO A 104 -6.01 -19.76 12.17
CA PRO A 104 -5.25 -18.52 12.28
C PRO A 104 -4.04 -18.61 11.36
N THR A 105 -4.18 -18.06 10.15
CA THR A 105 -3.10 -17.99 9.18
C THR A 105 -2.83 -16.54 8.83
N ASP A 106 -1.56 -16.21 8.66
CA ASP A 106 -1.08 -14.90 8.23
C ASP A 106 -1.51 -14.58 6.79
N ARG A 107 -2.08 -15.58 6.11
CA ARG A 107 -2.40 -15.60 4.68
C ARG A 107 -3.88 -15.41 4.39
N ALA A 108 -4.75 -15.44 5.41
CA ALA A 108 -6.19 -15.25 5.25
C ALA A 108 -6.72 -14.17 6.21
N ARG A 109 -7.69 -13.38 5.76
CA ARG A 109 -8.44 -12.43 6.60
C ARG A 109 -9.94 -12.54 6.33
N ILE A 110 -10.74 -12.45 7.38
CA ILE A 110 -12.20 -12.37 7.30
C ILE A 110 -12.60 -10.92 7.50
N ILE A 111 -13.51 -10.42 6.68
CA ILE A 111 -14.12 -9.10 6.80
C ILE A 111 -15.63 -9.30 6.78
N HIS A 112 -16.29 -8.93 7.87
CA HIS A 112 -17.74 -9.04 8.00
C HIS A 112 -18.45 -7.83 7.39
N GLU A 113 -19.60 -8.05 6.77
CA GLU A 113 -20.50 -7.00 6.36
C GLU A 113 -21.26 -6.38 7.55
N PRO A 114 -21.61 -5.09 7.48
CA PRO A 114 -21.23 -4.15 6.43
C PRO A 114 -19.75 -3.77 6.54
N PHE A 115 -18.99 -3.88 5.44
CA PHE A 115 -17.57 -3.53 5.47
C PHE A 115 -17.32 -2.13 4.89
N ASN A 116 -16.41 -1.41 5.55
CA ASN A 116 -15.93 -0.12 5.04
C ASN A 116 -14.87 -0.37 3.95
N HIS A 117 -15.00 0.29 2.79
CA HIS A 117 -14.02 0.19 1.70
C HIS A 117 -12.58 0.52 2.16
N LYS A 118 -12.42 1.42 3.15
CA LYS A 118 -11.12 1.72 3.76
C LYS A 118 -10.54 0.52 4.49
N THR A 119 -11.37 -0.23 5.23
CA THR A 119 -10.98 -1.45 5.94
C THR A 119 -10.58 -2.55 4.98
N LEU A 120 -11.37 -2.77 3.92
CA LEU A 120 -11.03 -3.73 2.87
C LEU A 120 -9.68 -3.38 2.21
N ALA A 121 -9.50 -2.12 1.80
CA ALA A 121 -8.25 -1.66 1.21
C ALA A 121 -7.05 -1.84 2.15
N LEU A 122 -7.22 -1.57 3.45
CA LEU A 122 -6.19 -1.75 4.47
C LEU A 122 -5.80 -3.23 4.64
N MET A 123 -6.78 -4.14 4.75
CA MET A 123 -6.53 -5.57 4.89
C MET A 123 -5.86 -6.16 3.65
N THR A 124 -6.34 -5.78 2.46
CA THR A 124 -5.74 -6.09 1.17
C THR A 124 -4.26 -5.71 1.16
N ARG A 125 -3.94 -4.45 1.50
CA ARG A 125 -2.56 -3.96 1.53
C ARG A 125 -1.67 -4.76 2.48
N ARG A 126 -2.16 -5.06 3.69
CA ARG A 126 -1.41 -5.85 4.69
C ARG A 126 -1.10 -7.25 4.17
N LEU A 127 -2.08 -7.93 3.59
CA LEU A 127 -1.92 -9.30 3.09
C LEU A 127 -0.92 -9.40 1.93
N ILE A 128 -0.93 -8.43 1.02
CA ILE A 128 -0.03 -8.40 -0.13
C ILE A 128 1.32 -7.72 0.19
N GLY A 129 1.54 -7.33 1.46
CA GLY A 129 2.77 -6.68 1.90
C GLY A 129 3.05 -5.35 1.21
N ILE A 130 2.01 -4.62 0.78
CA ILE A 130 2.19 -3.25 0.30
C ILE A 130 2.41 -2.36 1.52
N PRO A 131 3.60 -1.73 1.66
CA PRO A 131 3.86 -0.83 2.76
C PRO A 131 2.86 0.33 2.73
N GLU A 132 2.33 0.67 3.89
CA GLU A 132 1.46 1.83 4.03
C GLU A 132 2.31 3.10 3.93
N ARG A 133 2.03 3.90 2.89
CA ARG A 133 2.63 5.23 2.78
C ARG A 133 1.85 6.17 3.67
N THR A 134 2.38 6.47 4.84
CA THR A 134 1.76 7.43 5.74
C THR A 134 2.06 8.84 5.27
N TYR A 135 1.00 9.63 5.09
CA TYR A 135 1.09 11.03 4.66
C TYR A 135 1.23 11.92 5.88
N TYR A 136 2.47 12.20 6.26
CA TYR A 136 2.75 13.16 7.31
C TYR A 136 3.09 14.51 6.68
N LYS A 137 2.24 15.49 6.96
CA LYS A 137 2.47 16.89 6.60
C LYS A 137 3.27 17.56 7.70
N THR A 138 4.55 17.80 7.47
CA THR A 138 5.40 18.63 8.34
C THR A 138 6.01 19.76 7.55
N LEU A 139 6.34 20.85 8.24
CA LEU A 139 7.07 21.95 7.65
C LEU A 139 8.51 21.50 7.37
N VAL A 140 8.96 21.73 6.15
CA VAL A 140 10.32 21.41 5.70
C VAL A 140 10.98 22.72 5.30
N GLN A 141 12.07 23.06 6.00
CA GLN A 141 12.99 24.09 5.54
C GLN A 141 13.96 23.45 4.54
N PHE A 142 14.21 24.11 3.43
CA PHE A 142 15.17 23.62 2.44
C PHE A 142 16.02 24.75 1.87
N LYS A 143 17.16 24.38 1.29
CA LYS A 143 18.08 25.29 0.62
C LYS A 143 18.69 24.62 -0.61
N ARG A 144 18.94 25.41 -1.64
CA ARG A 144 19.66 24.94 -2.83
C ARG A 144 21.15 24.87 -2.51
N LEU A 145 21.79 23.75 -2.82
CA LEU A 145 23.22 23.57 -2.54
C LEU A 145 24.11 24.17 -3.63
N SER A 146 23.54 24.60 -4.75
CA SER A 146 24.23 25.31 -5.83
C SER A 146 24.42 26.81 -5.56
N GLU A 147 23.69 27.38 -4.59
CA GLU A 147 23.77 28.81 -4.27
C GLU A 147 24.92 29.10 -3.30
N SER A 148 25.70 30.13 -3.58
CA SER A 148 26.85 30.55 -2.76
C SER A 148 26.43 31.06 -1.38
N VAL A 149 25.25 31.69 -1.29
CA VAL A 149 24.63 32.11 -0.04
C VAL A 149 23.25 31.44 0.02
N PRO A 150 23.11 30.29 0.70
CA PRO A 150 21.88 29.53 0.65
C PRO A 150 20.75 30.29 1.36
N LYS A 151 19.72 30.68 0.61
CA LYS A 151 18.51 31.24 1.21
C LYS A 151 17.65 30.11 1.78
N GLY A 152 17.21 30.26 3.03
CA GLY A 152 16.24 29.34 3.63
C GLY A 152 14.88 29.48 2.94
N LEU A 153 14.40 28.40 2.35
CA LEU A 153 13.09 28.29 1.71
C LEU A 153 12.22 27.32 2.52
N PHE A 154 10.91 27.38 2.32
CA PHE A 154 9.96 26.56 3.06
C PHE A 154 9.01 25.82 2.13
N GLY A 155 8.60 24.64 2.57
CA GLY A 155 7.56 23.83 1.94
C GLY A 155 6.97 22.85 2.95
N PHE A 156 6.05 22.03 2.49
CA PHE A 156 5.45 20.98 3.31
C PHE A 156 5.77 19.62 2.73
N SER A 157 6.12 18.65 3.57
CA SER A 157 6.14 17.26 3.13
C SER A 157 4.71 16.81 2.84
N VAL A 158 4.52 16.05 1.78
CA VAL A 158 3.29 15.29 1.53
C VAL A 158 3.46 13.88 2.07
N ASN A 159 4.67 13.32 1.92
CA ASN A 159 5.12 12.10 2.57
C ASN A 159 6.62 12.18 2.84
N ILE A 160 7.12 11.36 3.76
CA ILE A 160 8.55 11.15 4.01
C ILE A 160 8.76 9.65 4.20
N GLU A 161 9.81 9.12 3.59
CA GLU A 161 10.29 7.74 3.70
C GLU A 161 11.83 7.77 3.76
N PRO A 162 12.51 6.71 4.26
CA PRO A 162 13.97 6.66 4.26
C PRO A 162 14.60 6.81 2.86
N ALA A 163 13.85 6.50 1.80
CA ALA A 163 14.32 6.65 0.42
C ALA A 163 14.15 8.07 -0.15
N GLY A 164 13.26 8.89 0.42
CA GLY A 164 12.84 10.11 -0.22
C GLY A 164 11.67 10.81 0.47
N LEU A 165 11.38 12.03 0.05
CA LEU A 165 10.18 12.76 0.44
C LEU A 165 9.54 13.45 -0.76
N LEU A 166 8.24 13.71 -0.67
CA LEU A 166 7.53 14.53 -1.64
C LEU A 166 7.33 15.91 -1.03
N LEU A 167 8.02 16.92 -1.56
CA LEU A 167 7.97 18.30 -1.09
C LEU A 167 6.94 19.10 -1.89
N GLN A 168 5.99 19.74 -1.22
CA GLN A 168 5.10 20.72 -1.82
C GLN A 168 5.59 22.14 -1.49
N THR A 169 5.82 22.96 -2.51
CA THR A 169 6.32 24.34 -2.35
C THR A 169 5.90 25.22 -3.54
N GLU A 170 5.90 26.54 -3.34
CA GLU A 170 5.76 27.55 -4.40
C GLU A 170 7.08 27.78 -5.15
N THR A 171 8.21 27.39 -4.54
CA THR A 171 9.52 27.55 -5.18
C THR A 171 9.70 26.52 -6.29
N MET A 172 10.00 27.00 -7.50
CA MET A 172 10.37 26.13 -8.60
C MET A 172 11.74 25.47 -8.36
N LEU A 173 11.79 24.15 -8.45
CA LEU A 173 13.00 23.34 -8.39
C LEU A 173 13.23 22.64 -9.73
N GLN A 174 14.49 22.34 -10.05
CA GLN A 174 14.85 21.61 -11.26
C GLN A 174 15.10 20.12 -10.95
N ILE A 175 14.70 19.23 -11.86
CA ILE A 175 15.08 17.81 -11.76
C ILE A 175 16.60 17.70 -11.86
N GLY A 176 17.22 16.94 -10.96
CA GLY A 176 18.66 16.83 -10.79
C GLY A 176 19.27 17.82 -9.78
N GLU A 177 18.49 18.80 -9.30
CA GLU A 177 18.98 19.81 -8.36
C GLU A 177 19.26 19.20 -6.98
N ALA A 178 20.41 19.56 -6.41
CA ALA A 178 20.81 19.15 -5.07
C ALA A 178 20.30 20.15 -4.02
N VAL A 179 19.59 19.63 -3.02
CA VAL A 179 18.97 20.41 -1.95
C VAL A 179 19.38 19.90 -0.57
N GLY A 180 19.57 20.81 0.37
CA GLY A 180 19.62 20.51 1.80
C GLY A 180 18.22 20.67 2.38
N LEU A 181 17.80 19.75 3.23
CA LEU A 181 16.47 19.68 3.85
C LEU A 181 16.64 19.59 5.36
N SER A 182 15.76 20.28 6.09
CA SER A 182 15.68 20.32 7.54
C SER A 182 14.21 20.22 7.95
N PHE A 183 13.87 19.27 8.81
CA PHE A 183 12.50 19.11 9.31
C PHE A 183 12.47 18.46 10.69
N ILE A 184 11.39 18.74 11.44
CA ILE A 184 11.16 18.18 12.77
C ILE A 184 10.11 17.06 12.66
N PRO A 185 10.39 15.86 13.21
CA PRO A 185 9.39 14.81 13.32
C PRO A 185 8.22 15.23 14.25
N PRO A 186 6.96 14.92 13.91
CA PRO A 186 5.74 15.24 14.65
C PRO A 186 5.70 14.68 16.08
N ASN A 187 6.55 13.70 16.40
CA ASN A 187 6.67 13.18 17.76
C ASN A 187 7.56 14.07 18.66
N GLY A 188 7.91 15.28 18.21
CA GLY A 188 8.74 16.24 18.97
C GLY A 188 10.23 15.87 19.01
N GLY A 189 10.71 15.15 18.00
CA GLY A 189 12.09 14.67 17.92
C GLY A 189 13.12 15.77 17.60
N ARG A 190 14.40 15.39 17.54
CA ARG A 190 15.48 16.27 17.07
C ARG A 190 15.26 16.67 15.61
N ASN A 191 15.70 17.86 15.25
CA ASN A 191 15.72 18.31 13.86
C ASN A 191 16.55 17.34 12.99
N VAL A 192 16.01 16.99 11.83
CA VAL A 192 16.62 16.07 10.87
C VAL A 192 17.17 16.86 9.71
N ASP A 193 18.49 16.91 9.59
CA ASP A 193 19.21 17.58 8.50
C ASP A 193 19.74 16.55 7.49
N VAL A 194 19.26 16.64 6.25
CA VAL A 194 19.57 15.67 5.19
C VAL A 194 19.83 16.35 3.86
N LYS A 195 20.57 15.68 2.97
CA LYS A 195 20.75 16.12 1.59
C LYS A 195 19.93 15.24 0.66
N GLY A 196 19.45 15.82 -0.43
CA GLY A 196 18.69 15.10 -1.44
C GLY A 196 18.86 15.67 -2.83
N ILE A 197 18.36 14.92 -3.81
CA ILE A 197 18.33 15.30 -5.22
C ILE A 197 16.88 15.26 -5.69
N VAL A 198 16.44 16.30 -6.37
CA VAL A 198 15.12 16.34 -7.00
C VAL A 198 15.08 15.33 -8.15
N VAL A 199 14.19 14.34 -8.10
CA VAL A 199 14.13 13.25 -9.10
C VAL A 199 12.89 13.31 -10.00
N ARG A 200 11.86 14.05 -9.60
CA ARG A 200 10.63 14.21 -10.38
C ARG A 200 9.82 15.42 -9.93
N GLU A 201 8.97 15.90 -10.83
CA GLU A 201 7.94 16.89 -10.57
C GLU A 201 6.56 16.24 -10.78
N THR A 202 5.58 16.67 -9.98
CA THR A 202 4.17 16.27 -10.07
C THR A 202 3.28 17.47 -9.82
N GLU A 203 2.09 17.47 -10.42
CA GLU A 203 1.12 18.53 -10.21
C GLU A 203 0.60 18.54 -8.76
N SER A 204 0.33 19.75 -8.26
CA SER A 204 -0.37 19.96 -7.00
C SER A 204 -1.81 20.35 -7.29
N SER A 205 -2.74 19.88 -6.46
CA SER A 205 -4.12 20.36 -6.47
C SER A 205 -4.24 21.77 -5.89
N GLU A 206 -3.23 22.25 -5.17
CA GLU A 206 -3.21 23.55 -4.54
C GLU A 206 -2.59 24.59 -5.48
N LYS A 207 -3.39 25.60 -5.84
CA LYS A 207 -3.05 26.63 -6.82
C LYS A 207 -1.75 27.34 -6.44
N GLY A 208 -0.82 27.45 -7.40
CA GLY A 208 0.46 28.14 -7.20
C GLY A 208 1.56 27.29 -6.56
N THR A 209 1.27 26.04 -6.17
CA THR A 209 2.28 25.12 -5.63
C THR A 209 2.60 23.99 -6.60
N LYS A 210 3.79 23.41 -6.47
CA LYS A 210 4.20 22.18 -7.17
C LYS A 210 4.69 21.13 -6.17
N ARG A 211 4.70 19.86 -6.60
CA ARG A 211 5.19 18.74 -5.79
C ARG A 211 6.44 18.15 -6.41
N PHE A 212 7.52 18.13 -5.65
CA PHE A 212 8.83 17.63 -6.07
C PHE A 212 9.20 16.38 -5.29
N GLY A 213 9.44 15.28 -6.00
CA GLY A 213 9.97 14.08 -5.37
C GLY A 213 11.47 14.24 -5.16
N ILE A 214 11.93 14.15 -3.93
CA ILE A 214 13.34 14.31 -3.56
C ILE A 214 13.86 12.97 -3.04
N LYS A 215 14.90 12.44 -3.68
CA LYS A 215 15.61 11.25 -3.22
C LYS A 215 16.64 11.67 -2.17
N LEU A 216 16.56 11.10 -0.98
CA LEU A 216 17.51 11.38 0.09
C LEU A 216 18.82 10.59 -0.11
N GLY A 217 19.94 11.20 0.25
CA GLY A 217 21.27 10.60 0.14
C GLY A 217 22.04 10.70 1.46
N GLY A 218 22.95 9.74 1.69
CA GLY A 218 23.89 9.81 2.81
C GLY A 218 23.27 9.68 4.20
N LEU A 219 22.07 9.11 4.33
CA LEU A 219 21.44 8.90 5.63
C LEU A 219 22.22 7.86 6.46
N SER A 220 22.59 8.23 7.68
CA SER A 220 23.12 7.29 8.66
C SER A 220 22.05 6.24 9.02
N PRO A 221 22.44 5.02 9.47
CA PRO A 221 21.47 4.02 9.92
C PRO A 221 20.50 4.56 10.98
N ALA A 222 20.99 5.32 11.95
CA ALA A 222 20.17 5.95 12.98
C ALA A 222 19.14 6.94 12.41
N LEU A 223 19.50 7.71 11.37
CA LEU A 223 18.54 8.61 10.70
C LEU A 223 17.53 7.84 9.86
N LYS A 224 17.93 6.74 9.22
CA LYS A 224 16.98 5.88 8.48
C LYS A 224 15.96 5.26 9.42
N GLU A 225 16.41 4.79 10.58
CA GLU A 225 15.54 4.25 11.63
C GLU A 225 14.59 5.33 12.15
N ALA A 226 15.10 6.51 12.53
CA ALA A 226 14.27 7.62 12.97
C ALA A 226 13.21 8.06 11.95
N ILE A 227 13.55 8.07 10.66
CA ILE A 227 12.58 8.36 9.58
C ILE A 227 11.60 7.19 9.40
N SER A 228 12.05 5.94 9.55
CA SER A 228 11.19 4.77 9.44
C SER A 228 10.16 4.71 10.56
N ASP A 229 10.59 4.96 11.80
CA ASP A 229 9.70 5.01 12.97
C ASP A 229 8.67 6.12 12.85
N PHE A 230 9.08 7.25 12.26
CA PHE A 230 8.16 8.33 11.90
C PHE A 230 7.05 7.87 10.93
N CYS A 231 7.34 6.96 10.00
CA CYS A 231 6.36 6.48 9.02
C CYS A 231 5.30 5.54 9.62
N LEU A 232 5.51 5.01 10.84
CA LEU A 232 4.58 4.07 11.46
C LEU A 232 3.27 4.79 11.84
N PRO A 233 2.09 4.17 11.63
CA PRO A 233 0.81 4.74 12.03
C PRO A 233 0.75 4.95 13.55
N LYS A 234 0.22 6.10 14.02
CA LYS A 234 0.00 6.39 15.45
C LYS A 234 -0.87 5.34 16.17
N SER A 235 -1.63 4.51 15.46
CA SER A 235 -2.42 3.43 16.06
C SER A 235 -1.58 2.22 16.52
N GLN A 236 -0.25 2.27 16.36
CA GLN A 236 0.70 1.24 16.79
C GLN A 236 1.70 1.74 17.86
N LEU A 237 1.52 2.97 18.37
CA LEU A 237 2.25 3.54 19.51
C LEU A 237 1.29 3.65 20.71
#